data_AF-A0A948E081-F1
#
_entry.id   AF-A0A948E081-F1
#
_cell.length_a   1.000
_cell.length_b   1.000
_cell.length_c   1.000
_cell.angle_alpha   90.00
_cell.angle_beta   90.00
_cell.angle_gamma   90.00
#
_symmetry.space_group_name_H-M   'P 1'
#
loop_
_entity.id
_entity.type
_entity.pdbx_description
1 polymer ?
#
loop_
_entity_poly.entity_id
_entity_poly.type
_entity_poly.pdbx_seq_one_letter_code
_entity_poly.pdbx_strand_id
1 'polypeptide(L)'
;MKIAALGISHKTAPARVREKVSVKSSRLPALLGELAGEFGEAVLLSTCNRTEVYVSCLRQDVKERLTKALLNGSHRNKELKEQALFLFRSRGGRASL
;
A
#
# COMPACT_ATOMS: atom_id res chain seq x y z
N MET A 1 9.81 -14.55 -6.56
CA MET A 1 8.96 -13.35 -6.51
C MET A 1 9.10 -12.71 -5.12
N LYS A 2 9.39 -11.41 -5.03
CA LYS A 2 9.38 -10.69 -3.73
C LYS A 2 8.23 -9.70 -3.74
N ILE A 3 7.31 -9.89 -2.79
CA ILE A 3 6.15 -9.03 -2.63
C ILE A 3 6.52 -7.96 -1.60
N ALA A 4 6.20 -6.71 -1.92
CA ALA A 4 6.18 -5.59 -1.00
C ALA A 4 4.71 -5.27 -0.68
N ALA A 5 4.41 -5.11 0.61
CA ALA A 5 3.11 -4.63 1.07
C ALA A 5 3.25 -3.24 1.69
N LEU A 6 2.20 -2.43 1.58
CA LEU A 6 2.08 -1.16 2.29
C LEU A 6 0.63 -0.94 2.68
N GLY A 7 0.35 -0.55 3.92
CA GLY A 7 -1.02 -0.21 4.29
C GLY A 7 -1.27 0.01 5.76
N ILE A 8 -2.53 0.34 6.04
CA ILE A 8 -3.03 0.63 7.38
C ILE A 8 -4.16 -0.33 7.73
N SER A 9 -4.30 -0.66 9.01
CA SER A 9 -5.40 -1.49 9.51
C SER A 9 -5.94 -0.98 10.84
N HIS A 10 -7.09 -1.49 11.27
CA HIS A 10 -7.66 -1.21 12.59
C HIS A 10 -6.71 -1.55 13.75
N LYS A 11 -5.75 -2.47 13.55
CA LYS A 11 -4.73 -2.81 14.55
C LYS A 11 -3.66 -1.73 14.69
N THR A 12 -3.45 -0.93 13.65
CA THR A 12 -2.32 -0.01 13.54
C THR A 12 -2.75 1.45 13.59
N ALA A 13 -4.03 1.73 13.37
CA ALA A 13 -4.57 3.09 13.40
C ALA A 13 -6.08 3.17 13.69
N PRO A 14 -6.53 4.25 14.35
CA PRO A 14 -7.95 4.51 14.61
C PRO A 14 -8.71 4.87 13.32
N ALA A 15 -10.04 4.80 13.36
CA ALA A 15 -10.92 5.04 12.21
C ALA A 15 -10.64 6.37 11.48
N ARG A 16 -10.51 7.47 12.22
CA ARG A 16 -10.21 8.82 11.69
C ARG A 16 -8.96 8.88 10.80
N VAL A 17 -7.98 8.02 11.05
CA VAL A 17 -6.73 7.95 10.26
C VAL A 17 -6.96 7.08 9.02
N ARG A 18 -7.69 5.97 9.17
CA ARG A 18 -8.03 5.05 8.07
C ARG A 18 -8.94 5.69 7.03
N GLU A 19 -9.86 6.54 7.43
CA GLU A 19 -10.72 7.32 6.53
C GLU A 19 -9.91 8.21 5.57
N LYS A 20 -8.78 8.76 6.03
CA LYS A 20 -7.90 9.62 5.22
C LYS A 20 -7.15 8.87 4.12
N VAL A 21 -7.04 7.54 4.22
CA VAL A 21 -6.39 6.70 3.19
C VAL A 21 -7.37 5.81 2.44
N SER A 22 -8.65 5.88 2.77
CA SER A 22 -9.67 5.16 2.03
C SER A 22 -9.65 5.63 0.57
N VAL A 23 -9.48 4.67 -0.34
CA VAL A 23 -9.43 4.96 -1.77
C VAL A 23 -10.86 4.98 -2.30
N LYS A 24 -11.30 6.13 -2.79
CA LYS A 24 -12.61 6.27 -3.44
C LYS A 24 -12.66 5.37 -4.68
N SER A 25 -13.82 4.75 -4.94
CA SER A 25 -14.01 3.85 -6.08
C SER A 25 -13.67 4.50 -7.43
N SER A 26 -13.95 5.80 -7.58
CA SER A 26 -13.59 6.57 -8.78
C SER A 26 -12.09 6.70 -9.03
N ARG A 27 -11.26 6.58 -7.99
CA ARG A 27 -9.80 6.66 -8.07
C ARG A 27 -9.15 5.29 -8.31
N LEU A 28 -9.86 4.19 -8.06
CA LEU A 28 -9.31 2.83 -8.15
C LEU A 28 -8.67 2.54 -9.52
N PRO A 29 -9.30 2.82 -10.67
CA PRO A 29 -8.71 2.48 -11.97
C PRO A 29 -7.41 3.24 -12.23
N ALA A 30 -7.37 4.53 -11.90
CA ALA A 30 -6.19 5.37 -12.07
C ALA A 30 -5.04 4.91 -11.16
N LEU A 31 -5.32 4.69 -9.87
CA LEU A 31 -4.32 4.23 -8.91
C LEU A 31 -3.74 2.87 -9.28
N LEU A 32 -4.59 1.90 -9.67
CA LEU A 32 -4.12 0.58 -10.10
C LEU A 32 -3.30 0.67 -11.39
N GLY A 33 -3.68 1.54 -12.34
CA GLY A 33 -2.91 1.80 -13.55
C GLY A 33 -1.53 2.41 -13.27
N GLU A 34 -1.44 3.41 -12.37
CA GLU A 34 -0.17 3.99 -11.92
C GLU A 34 0.74 2.93 -11.29
N LEU A 35 0.19 2.12 -10.38
CA LEU A 35 0.93 1.07 -9.68
C LEU A 35 1.36 -0.06 -10.62
N ALA A 36 0.50 -0.50 -11.54
CA ALA A 36 0.83 -1.53 -12.51
C ALA A 36 1.87 -1.03 -13.54
N GLY A 37 1.77 0.22 -13.99
CA GLY A 37 2.78 0.83 -14.86
C GLY A 37 4.15 0.95 -14.20
N GLU A 38 4.20 1.13 -12.88
CA GLU A 38 5.44 1.28 -12.12
C GLU A 38 6.04 -0.05 -11.62
N PHE A 39 5.19 -1.01 -11.25
CA PHE A 39 5.61 -2.25 -10.58
C PHE A 39 5.21 -3.55 -11.32
N GLY A 40 4.54 -3.45 -12.46
CA GLY A 40 4.03 -4.59 -13.24
C GLY A 40 2.73 -5.15 -12.66
N GLU A 41 2.81 -5.74 -11.47
CA GLU A 41 1.66 -6.33 -10.77
C GLU A 41 1.35 -5.57 -9.48
N ALA A 42 0.09 -5.18 -9.33
CA ALA A 42 -0.41 -4.48 -8.15
C ALA A 42 -1.78 -4.99 -7.72
N VAL A 43 -1.97 -5.14 -6.41
CA VAL A 43 -3.25 -5.51 -5.79
C VAL A 43 -3.57 -4.49 -4.71
N LEU A 44 -4.80 -3.99 -4.69
CA LEU A 44 -5.31 -3.14 -3.62
C LEU A 44 -6.41 -3.86 -2.84
N LEU A 45 -6.25 -3.95 -1.53
CA LEU A 45 -7.24 -4.44 -0.58
C LEU A 45 -7.77 -3.26 0.25
N SER A 46 -8.93 -2.73 -0.12
CA SER A 46 -9.58 -1.64 0.61
C SER A 46 -10.92 -2.10 1.17
N THR A 47 -11.03 -2.11 2.49
CA THR A 47 -12.25 -2.44 3.25
C THR A 47 -12.43 -1.41 4.36
N CYS A 48 -13.52 -1.50 5.12
CA CYS A 48 -13.71 -0.68 6.31
C CYS A 48 -12.66 -0.90 7.40
N ASN A 49 -11.89 -2.00 7.37
CA ASN A 49 -10.94 -2.38 8.42
C ASN A 49 -9.47 -2.21 8.04
N ARG A 50 -9.17 -2.11 6.74
CA ARG A 50 -7.81 -1.98 6.21
C ARG A 50 -7.79 -1.36 4.84
N THR A 51 -6.70 -0.67 4.52
CA THR A 51 -6.36 -0.29 3.14
C THR A 51 -4.90 -0.63 2.92
N GLU A 52 -4.65 -1.59 2.05
CA GLU A 52 -3.34 -2.19 1.81
C GLU A 52 -3.10 -2.34 0.31
N VAL A 53 -1.89 -2.06 -0.13
CA VAL A 53 -1.40 -2.27 -1.50
C VAL A 53 -0.27 -3.29 -1.47
N TYR A 54 -0.30 -4.21 -2.43
CA TYR A 54 0.69 -5.25 -2.61
C TYR A 54 1.27 -5.11 -4.01
N VAL A 55 2.59 -5.16 -4.14
CA VAL A 55 3.29 -5.10 -5.43
C VAL A 55 4.41 -6.12 -5.49
N SER A 56 4.67 -6.63 -6.70
CA SER A 56 5.85 -7.47 -6.96
C SER A 56 7.06 -6.57 -7.23
N CYS A 57 7.92 -6.33 -6.24
CA CYS A 57 9.00 -5.36 -6.38
C CYS A 57 10.24 -5.65 -5.52
N LEU A 58 11.43 -5.42 -6.11
CA LEU A 58 12.73 -5.52 -5.43
C LEU A 58 13.37 -4.18 -5.08
N ARG A 59 12.77 -3.07 -5.51
CA ARG A 59 13.34 -1.74 -5.34
C ARG A 59 13.46 -1.36 -3.87
N GLN A 60 14.44 -0.52 -3.56
CA GLN A 60 14.65 -0.01 -2.20
C GLN A 60 13.69 1.14 -1.88
N ASP A 61 13.30 1.94 -2.88
CA ASP A 61 12.41 3.10 -2.80
C ASP A 61 10.90 2.74 -2.89
N VAL A 62 10.57 1.44 -2.83
CA VAL A 62 9.19 0.96 -2.97
C VAL A 62 8.27 1.55 -1.90
N LYS A 63 8.78 1.74 -0.68
CA LYS A 63 8.03 2.29 0.45
C LYS A 63 7.63 3.73 0.17
N GLU A 64 8.56 4.58 -0.27
CA GLU A 64 8.32 5.98 -0.61
C GLU A 64 7.32 6.11 -1.77
N ARG A 65 7.49 5.29 -2.81
CA ARG A 65 6.64 5.30 -4.01
C ARG A 65 5.21 4.88 -3.72
N LEU A 66 5.01 3.75 -3.03
CA LEU A 66 3.68 3.31 -2.61
C LEU A 66 3.01 4.31 -1.66
N THR A 67 3.79 4.96 -0.78
CA THR A 67 3.26 6.00 0.12
C THR A 67 2.76 7.20 -0.69
N LYS A 68 3.55 7.64 -1.67
CA LYS A 68 3.16 8.74 -2.57
C LYS A 68 1.89 8.40 -3.35
N ALA A 69 1.82 7.18 -3.88
CA ALA A 69 0.65 6.68 -4.61
C ALA A 69 -0.59 6.63 -3.70
N LEU A 70 -0.55 5.96 -2.55
CA LEU A 70 -1.73 5.87 -1.66
C LEU A 70 -2.19 7.24 -1.15
N LEU A 71 -1.25 8.09 -0.73
CA LEU A 71 -1.55 9.41 -0.16
C LEU A 71 -1.82 10.50 -1.20
N ASN A 72 -1.84 10.16 -2.50
CA ASN A 72 -2.14 11.12 -3.56
C ASN A 72 -1.15 12.31 -3.57
N GLY A 73 0.11 12.07 -3.21
CA GLY A 73 1.12 13.14 -3.05
C GLY A 73 0.93 14.03 -1.82
N SER A 74 0.01 13.71 -0.90
CA SER A 74 -0.12 14.44 0.38
C SER A 74 1.04 14.10 1.32
N HIS A 75 2.20 14.71 1.07
CA HIS A 75 3.42 14.53 1.86
C HIS A 75 3.28 14.99 3.33
N ARG A 76 2.21 15.72 3.67
CA ARG A 76 2.03 16.44 4.94
C ARG A 76 1.46 15.62 6.10
N ASN A 77 1.01 14.40 5.88
CA ASN A 77 0.36 13.64 6.94
C ASN A 77 1.35 12.72 7.68
N LYS A 78 2.11 13.32 8.62
CA LYS A 78 3.16 12.65 9.40
C LYS A 78 2.61 11.43 10.17
N GLU A 79 1.39 11.55 10.71
CA GLU A 79 0.66 10.49 11.41
C GLU A 79 0.43 9.25 10.52
N LEU A 80 0.14 9.46 9.21
CA LEU A 80 -0.01 8.37 8.25
C LEU A 80 1.33 7.70 7.91
N LYS A 81 2.41 8.47 7.77
CA LYS A 81 3.74 7.88 7.49
C LYS A 81 4.26 7.02 8.63
N GLU A 82 3.94 7.39 9.88
CA GLU A 82 4.35 6.66 11.08
C GLU A 82 3.49 5.40 11.30
N GLN A 83 2.19 5.45 11.00
CA GLN A 83 1.25 4.34 11.29
C GLN A 83 0.93 3.40 10.12
N ALA A 84 1.14 3.81 8.86
CA ALA A 84 0.65 3.11 7.67
C ALA A 84 1.68 2.20 6.98
N LEU A 85 2.81 1.90 7.61
CA LEU A 85 4.01 1.51 6.85
C LEU A 85 4.70 0.23 7.35
N PHE A 86 4.04 -0.92 7.18
CA PHE A 86 4.71 -2.22 7.28
C PHE A 86 5.17 -2.66 5.90
N LEU A 87 6.48 -2.66 5.64
CA LEU A 87 7.04 -3.29 4.45
C LEU A 87 7.28 -4.77 4.74
N PHE A 88 6.35 -5.62 4.33
CA PHE A 88 6.62 -7.06 4.29
C PHE A 88 7.42 -7.38 3.03
N ARG A 89 8.54 -8.11 3.17
CA ARG A 89 9.29 -8.69 2.05
C ARG A 89 9.23 -10.20 2.16
N SER A 90 8.43 -10.85 1.32
CA SER A 90 8.49 -12.30 1.21
C SER A 90 9.87 -12.71 0.66
N ARG A 91 10.63 -13.52 1.41
CA ARG A 91 11.73 -14.31 0.85
C ARG A 91 11.08 -15.49 0.16
N GLY A 92 11.21 -15.57 -1.17
CA GLY A 92 10.72 -16.71 -1.93
C GLY A 92 11.44 -18.00 -1.51
N GLY A 93 10.93 -18.67 -0.49
CA GLY A 93 11.09 -20.10 -0.28
C GLY A 93 9.90 -20.80 -0.93
N ARG A 94 10.13 -21.95 -1.55
CA ARG A 94 9.05 -22.80 -2.08
C ARG A 94 8.04 -23.03 -0.96
N ALA A 95 6.79 -22.62 -1.17
CA ALA A 95 5.69 -23.19 -0.41
C ALA A 95 5.56 -24.63 -0.92
N SER A 96 6.25 -25.55 -0.25
CA SER A 96 5.99 -26.98 -0.40
C SER A 96 4.60 -27.22 0.17
N LEU A 97 3.66 -27.60 -0.69
CA LEU A 97 2.39 -28.19 -0.29
C LEU A 97 2.64 -29.56 0.36
#